data_AF-A0A3B8STT2-F1
#
_entry.id   AF-A0A3B8STT2-F1
#
_cell.length_a   1.000
_cell.length_b   1.000
_cell.length_c   1.000
_cell.angle_alpha   90.00
_cell.angle_beta   90.00
_cell.angle_gamma   90.00
#
_symmetry.space_group_name_H-M   'P 1'
#
loop_
_entity.id
_entity.type
_entity.pdbx_description
1 polymer ?
#
loop_
_entity_poly.entity_id
_entity_poly.type
_entity_poly.pdbx_seq_one_letter_code
_entity_poly.pdbx_strand_id
1 'polypeptide(L)' 'MRRILGIDPGSIKTGWGVIEVEGSNVVYLQSGILTLGSGAMSDRLLTL' A
#
# COMPACT_ATOMS: atom_id res chain seq x y z
N MET A 1 8.14 16.74 9.90
CA MET A 1 7.29 15.53 9.86
C MET A 1 7.19 15.00 8.43
N ARG A 2 7.56 13.73 8.18
CA ARG A 2 7.54 13.08 6.85
C ARG A 2 6.71 11.82 6.91
N ARG A 3 5.78 11.62 5.97
CA ARG A 3 5.04 10.35 5.83
C ARG A 3 5.66 9.49 4.74
N ILE A 4 5.75 8.19 5.00
CA ILE A 4 6.29 7.21 4.07
C ILE A 4 5.21 6.16 3.80
N LEU A 5 4.92 5.93 2.52
CA LEU A 5 4.06 4.87 2.04
C LEU A 5 4.93 3.75 1.48
N GLY A 6 4.86 2.57 2.08
CA GLY A 6 5.40 1.34 1.52
C GLY A 6 4.32 0.61 0.73
N ILE A 7 4.68 0.12 -0.45
CA ILE A 7 3.81 -0.69 -1.33
C ILE A 7 4.49 -2.03 -1.60
N ASP A 8 3.77 -3.12 -1.37
CA ASP A 8 4.15 -4.49 -1.73
C ASP A 8 3.20 -4.98 -2.85
N PRO A 9 3.55 -4.76 -4.13
CA PRO A 9 2.63 -4.95 -5.24
C PRO A 9 2.40 -6.42 -5.54
N GLY A 10 1.13 -6.77 -5.80
CA GLY A 10 0.74 -8.08 -6.28
C GLY A 10 -0.49 -8.01 -7.19
N SER A 11 -0.55 -8.93 -8.15
CA SER A 11 -1.56 -8.94 -9.23
C SER A 11 -2.99 -9.23 -8.77
N ILE A 12 -3.16 -9.70 -7.53
CA ILE A 12 -4.44 -9.98 -6.87
C ILE A 12 -4.49 -9.31 -5.50
N LYS A 13 -3.41 -9.34 -4.73
CA LYS A 13 -3.32 -8.70 -3.43
C LYS A 13 -2.13 -7.75 -3.43
N THR A 14 -2.36 -6.47 -3.17
CA THR A 14 -1.29 -5.48 -2.96
C THR A 14 -1.33 -5.02 -1.51
N GLY A 15 -0.23 -5.26 -0.79
CA GLY A 15 -0.06 -4.77 0.56
C GLY A 15 0.36 -3.31 0.57
N TRP A 16 -0.08 -2.55 1.57
CA TRP A 16 0.40 -1.19 1.79
C TRP A 16 0.53 -0.87 3.27
N GLY A 17 1.42 0.06 3.59
CA GLY A 17 1.62 0.55 4.96
C GLY A 17 2.09 1.99 4.96
N VAL A 18 1.62 2.78 5.93
CA VAL A 18 2.00 4.18 6.13
C VAL A 18 2.60 4.34 7.52
N ILE A 19 3.77 4.97 7.55
CA ILE A 19 4.44 5.43 8.78
C ILE A 19 4.68 6.93 8.71
N GLU A 20 4.81 7.54 9.88
CA GLU A 20 5.30 8.90 10.05
C GLU A 20 6.69 8.89 10.69
N VAL A 21 7.58 9.73 10.18
CA VAL A 21 8.96 9.84 10.63
C VAL A 21 9.26 11.27 11.05
N GLU A 22 9.79 11.39 12.27
CA GLU A 22 10.31 12.63 12.84
C GLU A 22 11.66 12.38 13.53
N GLY A 23 12.75 12.72 12.85
CA GLY A 23 14.10 12.38 13.29
C GLY A 23 14.26 10.86 13.35
N SER A 24 14.59 10.34 14.54
CA SER A 24 14.68 8.90 14.82
C SER A 24 13.34 8.27 15.24
N ASN A 25 12.30 9.07 15.48
CA ASN A 25 11.00 8.55 15.89
C ASN A 25 10.21 8.09 14.67
N VAL A 26 9.72 6.86 14.74
CA VAL A 26 8.87 6.24 13.71
C VAL A 26 7.55 5.85 14.36
N VAL A 27 6.45 6.33 13.79
CA VAL A 27 5.09 6.08 14.27
C VAL A 27 4.32 5.33 13.20
N TYR A 28 3.72 4.20 13.56
CA TYR A 28 2.76 3.50 12.72
C TYR A 28 1.49 4.34 12.57
N LEU A 29 1.04 4.56 11.34
CA LEU A 29 -0.24 5.22 11.08
C LEU A 29 -1.30 4.21 10.67
N GLN A 30 -1.07 3.46 9.59
CA GLN A 30 -2.05 2.50 9.08
C GLN A 30 -1.40 1.47 8.15
N SER A 31 -2.06 0.35 7.94
CA SER A 31 -1.72 -0.64 6.91
C SER A 31 -2.96 -1.34 6.40
N GLY A 32 -2.84 -2.02 5.26
CA GLY A 32 -3.93 -2.79 4.69
C GLY A 32 -3.51 -3.63 3.48
N ILE A 33 -4.49 -4.33 2.92
CA ILE A 33 -4.35 -5.11 1.70
C ILE A 33 -5.45 -4.68 0.74
N LEU A 34 -5.07 -4.23 -0.45
CA LEU A 34 -5.99 -4.08 -1.58
C LEU A 34 -6.17 -5.45 -2.23
N THR A 35 -7.38 -6.00 -2.18
CA THR A 35 -7.73 -7.24 -2.89
C THR A 35 -8.41 -6.85 -4.19
N LEU A 36 -7.71 -7.08 -5.29
CA LEU A 36 -8.19 -6.85 -6.64
C LEU A 36 -9.14 -7.99 -7.02
N GLY A 37 -10.25 -7.63 -7.67
CA GLY A 37 -11.27 -8.58 -8.11
C GLY A 37 -10.78 -9.54 -9.19
N SER A 38 -11.71 -10.26 -9.81
CA SER A 38 -11.44 -11.07 -11.01
C SER A 38 -11.48 -10.21 -12.28
N GLY A 39 -11.01 -10.74 -13.41
CA GLY A 39 -10.99 -10.05 -14.70
C GLY A 39 -9.62 -10.04 -15.37
N ALA A 40 -9.46 -9.25 -16.44
CA ALA A 40 -8.17 -9.10 -17.10
C ALA A 40 -7.17 -8.35 -16.20
N MET A 41 -5.88 -8.62 -16.39
CA MET A 41 -4.83 -7.94 -15.62
C MET A 41 -4.84 -6.43 -15.84
N SER A 42 -5.17 -5.96 -17.04
CA SER A 42 -5.33 -4.54 -17.36
C SER A 42 -6.38 -3.86 -16.46
N ASP A 43 -7.52 -4.54 -16.24
CA ASP A 43 -8.64 -3.99 -15.48
C ASP A 43 -8.30 -3.93 -14.00
N ARG A 44 -7.59 -4.97 -13.50
CA ARG A 44 -7.09 -4.99 -12.13
C ARG A 44 -6.04 -3.92 -11.89
N LEU A 45 -5.14 -3.67 -12.85
CA LEU A 45 -4.13 -2.62 -12.74
C LEU A 45 -4.75 -1.21 -12.73
N LEU A 46 -5.84 -0.98 -13.49
CA LEU A 46 -6.57 0.30 -13.45
C LEU A 46 -7.22 0.56 -12.08
N THR A 47 -7.57 -0.50 -11.35
CA THR A 47 -8.24 -0.40 -10.04
C THR A 47 -7.25 -0.11 -8.90
N LEU A 48 -5.96 -0.34 -9.13
CA LEU A 48 -4.88 -0.31 -8.14
C LEU A 48 -4.30 1.11 -8.01
#